data_AF-A0AAW9BD22-F1
#
_entry.id   AF-A0AAW9BD22-F1
#
_cell.length_a   1.000
_cell.length_b   1.000
_cell.length_c   1.000
_cell.angle_alpha   90.00
_cell.angle_beta   90.00
_cell.angle_gamma   90.00
#
_symmetry.space_group_name_H-M   'P 1'
#
loop_
_entity.id
_entity.type
_entity.pdbx_description
1 polymer ?
#
loop_
_entity_poly.entity_id
_entity_poly.type
_entity_poly.pdbx_seq_one_letter_code
_entity_poly.pdbx_strand_id
1 'polypeptide(L)' 'MNIFDLTLGLLNDMFFAAIPAVGFALVFNVPQRALIYCAVGGAIGHGSRYLMMQFGVPIEWATFFAATLVGLI' A
#
# COMPACT_ATOMS: atom_id res chain seq x y z
N MET A 1 1.64 -4.21 20.35
CA MET A 1 2.47 -3.09 19.84
C MET A 1 1.95 -1.81 20.44
N ASN A 2 2.82 -0.90 20.88
CA ASN A 2 2.36 0.43 21.26
C ASN A 2 1.89 1.16 20.00
N ILE A 3 1.04 2.17 20.17
CA ILE A 3 0.53 2.97 19.05
C ILE A 3 1.67 3.57 18.23
N PHE A 4 2.75 3.96 18.91
CA PHE A 4 3.96 4.52 18.31
C PHE A 4 4.67 3.53 17.38
N ASP A 5 4.83 2.28 17.82
CA ASP A 5 5.46 1.22 17.02
C ASP A 5 4.61 0.89 15.78
N LEU A 6 3.28 0.88 15.95
CA LEU A 6 2.35 0.63 14.85
C LEU A 6 2.41 1.74 13.80
N THR A 7 2.39 3.01 14.22
CA THR A 7 2.47 4.14 13.29
C THR A 7 3.81 4.17 12.56
N LEU A 8 4.92 3.90 13.26
CA LEU A 8 6.25 3.85 12.64
C LEU A 8 6.37 2.69 11.63
N GLY A 9 5.87 1.50 12.01
CA GLY A 9 5.84 0.33 11.14
C GLY A 9 4.98 0.56 9.89
N LEU A 10 3.81 1.16 10.06
CA LEU A 10 2.92 1.51 8.95
C LEU A 10 3.56 2.53 8.01
N LEU A 11 4.17 3.59 8.54
CA LEU A 11 4.83 4.61 7.71
C LEU A 11 5.97 4.01 6.89
N ASN A 12 6.77 3.15 7.51
CA ASN A 12 7.86 2.45 6.87
C ASN A 12 7.35 1.51 5.76
N ASP A 13 6.33 0.71 6.05
CA ASP A 13 5.70 -0.20 5.08
C ASP A 13 5.14 0.56 3.87
N MET A 14 4.40 1.64 4.11
CA MET A 14 3.85 2.49 3.05
C MET A 14 4.93 3.15 2.18
N PHE A 15 6.01 3.65 2.80
CA PHE A 15 7.12 4.27 2.10
C PHE A 15 7.83 3.28 1.16
N PHE A 16 8.15 2.09 1.66
CA PHE A 16 8.81 1.07 0.86
C PHE A 16 7.89 0.44 -0.18
N ALA A 17 6.58 0.39 0.05
CA ALA A 17 5.60 -0.12 -0.91
C ALA A 17 5.38 0.81 -2.12
N ALA A 18 5.56 2.13 -1.94
CA ALA A 18 5.45 3.08 -3.04
C ALA A 18 6.52 2.86 -4.13
N ILE A 19 7.72 2.43 -3.74
CA ILE A 19 8.86 2.20 -4.66
C ILE A 19 8.54 1.14 -5.73
N PRO A 20 8.15 -0.10 -5.39
CA PRO A 20 7.79 -1.11 -6.38
C PRO A 20 6.53 -0.71 -7.15
N ALA A 21 5.57 -0.01 -6.54
CA ALA A 21 4.38 0.47 -7.25
C ALA A 21 4.73 1.44 -8.39
N VAL A 22 5.64 2.39 -8.14
CA VAL A 22 6.18 3.27 -9.19
C VAL A 22 7.03 2.48 -10.18
N GLY A 23 7.84 1.52 -9.72
CA GLY A 23 8.63 0.64 -10.58
C GLY A 23 7.79 -0.11 -11.61
N PHE A 24 6.70 -0.75 -11.17
CA PHE A 24 5.75 -1.40 -12.08
C PHE A 24 5.07 -0.39 -13.00
N ALA A 25 4.65 0.77 -12.50
CA ALA A 25 4.05 1.82 -13.33
C ALA A 25 4.98 2.29 -14.46
N LEU A 26 6.29 2.39 -14.20
CA LEU A 26 7.30 2.72 -15.21
C LEU A 26 7.43 1.62 -16.28
N VAL A 27 7.40 0.34 -15.88
CA VAL A 27 7.42 -0.80 -16.84
C VAL A 27 6.21 -0.74 -17.78
N PHE A 28 5.05 -0.30 -17.27
CA PHE A 28 3.83 -0.13 -18.05
C PHE A 28 3.73 1.22 -18.79
N ASN A 29 4.81 1.99 -18.89
CA ASN A 29 4.85 3.28 -19.59
C ASN A 29 3.77 4.28 -19.11
N VAL A 30 3.45 4.27 -17.81
CA VAL A 30 2.49 5.21 -17.21
C VAL A 30 3.03 6.65 -17.35
N PRO A 31 2.17 7.64 -17.73
CA PRO A 31 2.62 9.03 -17.88
C PRO A 31 3.14 9.59 -16.55
N GLN A 32 4.20 10.42 -16.61
CA GLN A 32 4.89 10.94 -15.41
C GLN A 32 3.95 11.57 -14.37
N ARG A 33 2.91 12.28 -14.84
CA ARG A 33 1.92 12.92 -13.97
C ARG A 33 1.09 11.91 -13.16
N ALA A 34 0.91 10.70 -13.70
CA ALA A 34 0.14 9.64 -13.05
C ALA A 34 0.97 8.77 -12.09
N LEU A 35 2.30 8.83 -12.15
CA LEU A 35 3.19 8.06 -11.26
C LEU A 35 2.97 8.40 -9.78
N ILE A 36 2.58 9.64 -9.47
CA ILE A 36 2.25 10.08 -8.10
C ILE A 36 1.03 9.30 -7.60
N TYR A 37 0.00 9.12 -8.43
CA TYR A 37 -1.17 8.32 -8.06
C TYR A 37 -0.82 6.83 -7.91
N CYS A 38 0.08 6.30 -8.74
CA CYS A 38 0.58 4.93 -8.57
C CYS A 38 1.35 4.75 -7.25
N ALA A 39 2.19 5.71 -6.86
CA ALA A 39 2.91 5.69 -5.59
C ALA A 39 1.95 5.71 -4.40
N VAL A 40 0.97 6.62 -4.43
CA VAL A 40 -0.05 6.75 -3.38
C VAL A 40 -0.94 5.50 -3.31
N GLY A 41 -1.38 4.99 -4.47
CA GLY A 41 -2.18 3.76 -4.54
C GLY A 41 -1.44 2.54 -3.99
N GLY A 42 -0.14 2.39 -4.32
CA GLY A 42 0.71 1.34 -3.76
C GLY A 42 0.87 1.44 -2.25
N ALA A 43 1.11 2.66 -1.75
CA ALA A 43 1.22 2.93 -0.31
C ALA A 43 -0.09 2.63 0.43
N ILE A 44 -1.25 3.07 -0.09
CA ILE A 44 -2.56 2.82 0.52
C ILE A 44 -2.91 1.33 0.48
N GLY A 45 -2.66 0.64 -0.64
CA GLY A 45 -2.94 -0.79 -0.76
C GLY A 45 -2.12 -1.61 0.23
N HIS A 46 -0.80 -1.45 0.21
CA HIS A 46 0.05 -2.24 1.09
C HIS A 46 -0.10 -1.83 2.57
N GLY A 47 -0.25 -0.54 2.85
CA GLY A 47 -0.49 -0.03 4.20
C GLY A 47 -1.82 -0.50 4.79
N SER A 48 -2.91 -0.53 4.01
CA SER A 48 -4.19 -1.07 4.48
C SER A 48 -4.12 -2.57 4.76
N ARG A 49 -3.45 -3.34 3.89
CA ARG A 49 -3.12 -4.76 4.14
C ARG A 49 -2.32 -4.93 5.43
N TYR A 50 -1.25 -4.16 5.61
CA TYR A 50 -0.42 -4.20 6.82
C TYR A 50 -1.26 -3.96 8.07
N LEU A 51 -2.09 -2.91 8.06
CA LEU A 51 -2.95 -2.56 9.18
C LEU A 51 -3.94 -3.69 9.52
N MET A 52 -4.61 -4.25 8.52
CA MET A 52 -5.54 -5.38 8.71
C MET A 52 -4.84 -6.60 9.32
N MET A 53 -3.63 -6.92 8.85
CA MET A 53 -2.85 -8.03 9.40
C MET A 53 -2.44 -7.80 10.86
N GLN A 54 -2.17 -6.54 11.27
CA GLN A 54 -1.90 -6.21 12.68
C GLN A 54 -3.13 -6.42 13.58
N PHE A 55 -4.34 -6.34 13.02
CA PHE A 55 -5.60 -6.63 13.73
C PHE A 55 -6.05 -8.11 13.63
N GLY A 56 -5.18 -9.00 13.12
CA GLY A 56 -5.46 -10.44 13.06
C GLY A 56 -6.30 -10.88 11.87
N VAL A 57 -6.54 -9.99 10.90
CA VAL A 57 -7.16 -10.38 9.62
C VAL A 57 -6.15 -11.24 8.84
N PRO A 58 -6.54 -12.41 8.34
CA PRO A 58 -5.63 -13.26 7.57
C PRO A 58 -5.29 -12.61 6.23
N ILE A 59 -4.15 -12.99 5.66
CA ILE A 59 -3.53 -12.32 4.51
C ILE A 59 -4.42 -12.28 3.28
N GLU A 60 -5.25 -13.29 3.06
CA GLU A 60 -6.16 -13.43 1.94
C GLU A 60 -7.23 -12.33 1.98
N TRP A 61 -7.89 -12.19 3.13
CA TRP A 61 -8.92 -11.17 3.34
C TRP A 61 -8.32 -9.77 3.39
N ALA A 62 -7.16 -9.60 4.02
CA ALA A 62 -6.46 -8.32 4.06
C ALA A 62 -6.09 -7.84 2.66
N THR A 63 -5.58 -8.74 1.80
CA THR A 63 -5.19 -8.39 0.43
C THR A 63 -6.41 -8.15 -0.46
N PHE A 64 -7.49 -8.91 -0.27
CA PHE A 64 -8.77 -8.69 -0.97
C PHE A 64 -9.30 -7.27 -0.73
N PHE A 65 -9.50 -6.89 0.54
CA PHE A 65 -10.02 -5.56 0.87
C PHE A 65 -9.06 -4.43 0.47
N ALA A 66 -7.74 -4.64 0.60
CA ALA A 66 -6.75 -3.67 0.17
C ALA A 66 -6.79 -3.43 -1.35
N ALA A 67 -6.88 -4.49 -2.14
CA ALA A 67 -7.00 -4.39 -3.60
C ALA A 67 -8.33 -3.75 -4.02
N THR A 68 -9.44 -4.08 -3.35
CA THR A 68 -10.73 -3.40 -3.57
C THR A 68 -10.65 -1.91 -3.25
N LEU A 69 -10.02 -1.54 -2.13
CA LEU A 69 -9.84 -0.13 -1.75
C LEU A 69 -9.07 0.65 -2.81
N VAL A 70 -7.94 0.12 -3.28
CA VAL A 70 -7.15 0.77 -4.34
C VAL A 70 -7.89 0.81 -5.67
N GLY A 71 -8.64 -0.24 -6.02
CA GLY A 71 -9.43 -0.27 -7.25
C GLY A 71 -10.62 0.68 -7.29
N LEU A 72 -11.04 1.22 -6.14
CA LEU A 72 -12.10 2.23 -6.03
C LEU A 72 -11.57 3.67 -6.13
N ILE A 73 -10.26 3.87 -6.00
CA ILE A 73 -9.58 5.17 -6.07
C ILE A 73 -9.16 5.44 -7.52
#